data_AF-A0A7W3Y1J3-F1
#
_entry.id   AF-A0A7W3Y1J3-F1
#
_cell.length_a   1.000
_cell.length_b   1.000
_cell.length_c   1.000
_cell.angle_alpha   90.00
_cell.angle_beta   90.00
_cell.angle_gamma   90.00
#
_symmetry.space_group_name_H-M   'P 1'
#
loop_
_entity.id
_entity.type
_entity.pdbx_description
1 polymer ?
#
loop_
_entity_poly.entity_id
_entity_poly.type
_entity_poly.pdbx_seq_one_letter_code
_entity_poly.pdbx_strand_id
1 'polypeptide(L)'
;MSTNDELVTLLDAVRDIVPTLRKNGLEAEKRRRIPEENIELLEKAGVFRMAVPRRLGGLDLGVAEQSKVISEIARGWPSTGWLTMVWVTSARAAGLYSDRAREEAFGSWKSSIMAA
;
A
#
# COMPACT_ATOMS: atom_id res chain seq x y z
N MET A 1 12.45 -15.22 -5.70
CA MET A 1 12.67 -13.80 -6.06
C MET A 1 13.41 -13.13 -4.92
N SER A 2 14.38 -12.27 -5.23
CA SER A 2 15.02 -11.46 -4.19
C SER A 2 14.09 -10.31 -3.78
N THR A 3 14.23 -9.78 -2.56
CA THR A 3 13.46 -8.60 -2.08
C THR A 3 13.56 -7.41 -3.04
N ASN A 4 14.71 -7.27 -3.72
CA ASN A 4 14.94 -6.20 -4.68
C ASN A 4 14.06 -6.37 -5.94
N ASP A 5 13.86 -7.60 -6.42
CA ASP A 5 13.00 -7.87 -7.59
C ASP A 5 11.51 -7.59 -7.27
N GLU A 6 11.08 -7.90 -6.05
CA GLU A 6 9.73 -7.58 -5.55
C GLU A 6 9.51 -6.06 -5.45
N LEU A 7 10.51 -5.32 -4.96
CA LEU A 7 10.48 -3.86 -4.89
C LEU A 7 10.40 -3.23 -6.29
N VAL A 8 11.21 -3.71 -7.24
CA VAL A 8 11.19 -3.20 -8.62
C VAL A 8 9.81 -3.43 -9.25
N THR A 9 9.28 -4.64 -9.13
CA THR A 9 7.92 -4.97 -9.63
C THR A 9 6.86 -4.06 -9.03
N LEU A 10 6.90 -3.82 -7.70
CA LEU A 10 5.96 -2.94 -7.02
C LEU A 10 6.10 -1.48 -7.50
N LEU A 11 7.33 -0.99 -7.67
CA LEU A 11 7.57 0.37 -8.15
C LEU A 11 7.08 0.57 -9.58
N ASP A 12 7.26 -0.42 -10.46
CA ASP A 12 6.78 -0.35 -11.83
C ASP A 12 5.23 -0.34 -11.88
N ALA A 13 4.57 -1.20 -11.11
CA ALA A 13 3.11 -1.17 -10.97
C ALA A 13 2.59 0.17 -10.43
N VAL A 14 3.30 0.80 -9.49
CA VAL A 14 2.96 2.13 -8.98
C VAL A 14 3.16 3.21 -10.04
N ARG A 15 4.25 3.17 -10.81
CA ARG A 15 4.51 4.13 -11.89
C ARG A 15 3.42 4.11 -12.94
N ASP A 16 2.88 2.94 -13.25
CA ASP A 16 1.80 2.78 -14.23
C ASP A 16 0.49 3.47 -13.79
N ILE A 17 0.21 3.52 -12.49
CA ILE A 17 -1.03 4.15 -11.96
C ILE A 17 -0.86 5.64 -11.64
N VAL A 18 0.37 6.16 -11.49
CA VAL A 18 0.66 7.58 -11.16
C VAL A 18 -0.07 8.59 -12.05
N PRO A 19 -0.14 8.43 -13.39
CA PRO A 19 -0.89 9.33 -14.25
C PRO A 19 -2.38 9.41 -13.89
N THR A 20 -2.99 8.27 -13.55
CA THR A 20 -4.41 8.19 -13.13
C THR A 20 -4.62 8.83 -11.76
N LEU A 21 -3.73 8.57 -10.79
CA LEU A 21 -3.77 9.23 -9.48
C LEU A 21 -3.74 10.76 -9.62
N ARG A 22 -2.89 11.27 -10.51
CA ARG A 22 -2.80 12.71 -10.81
C ARG A 22 -4.07 13.27 -11.41
N LYS A 23 -4.65 12.58 -12.39
CA LYS A 23 -5.93 12.97 -13.01
C LYS A 23 -7.05 13.04 -11.97
N ASN A 24 -7.10 12.06 -11.08
CA ASN A 24 -8.11 11.94 -10.05
C ASN A 24 -7.98 13.03 -8.96
N GLY A 25 -6.76 13.47 -8.66
CA GLY A 25 -6.49 14.46 -7.61
C GLY A 25 -7.24 15.79 -7.78
N LEU A 26 -7.43 16.28 -9.02
CA LEU A 26 -8.10 17.56 -9.28
C LEU A 26 -9.56 17.60 -8.82
N GLU A 27 -10.29 16.50 -9.04
CA GLU A 27 -11.69 16.38 -8.65
C GLU A 27 -11.82 15.91 -7.19
N ALA A 28 -10.87 15.10 -6.72
CA ALA A 28 -10.79 14.64 -5.35
C ALA A 28 -10.65 15.79 -4.35
N GLU A 29 -9.86 16.82 -4.70
CA GLU A 29 -9.65 17.99 -3.84
C GLU A 29 -10.96 18.71 -3.53
N LYS A 30 -11.82 18.89 -4.53
CA LYS A 30 -13.15 19.52 -4.37
C LYS A 30 -14.06 18.68 -3.47
N ARG A 31 -13.97 17.35 -3.59
CA ARG A 31 -14.77 16.40 -2.81
C ARG A 31 -14.22 16.17 -1.40
N ARG A 32 -12.98 16.63 -1.11
CA ARG A 32 -12.27 16.46 0.16
C ARG A 32 -12.20 15.00 0.60
N ARG A 33 -12.06 14.08 -0.36
CA ARG A 33 -12.05 12.63 -0.13
C ARG A 33 -11.10 11.94 -1.09
N ILE A 34 -10.44 10.89 -0.62
CA ILE A 34 -9.66 10.01 -1.48
C ILE A 34 -10.62 9.25 -2.41
N PRO A 35 -10.41 9.27 -3.74
CA PRO A 35 -11.22 8.50 -4.67
C PRO A 35 -11.08 7.00 -4.44
N GLU A 36 -12.19 6.27 -4.51
CA GLU A 36 -12.20 4.81 -4.35
C GLU A 36 -11.30 4.12 -5.39
N GLU A 37 -11.33 4.62 -6.63
CA GLU A 37 -10.46 4.15 -7.71
C GLU A 37 -8.97 4.20 -7.34
N ASN A 38 -8.53 5.22 -6.59
CA ASN A 38 -7.13 5.29 -6.15
C ASN A 38 -6.80 4.14 -5.18
N ILE A 39 -7.75 3.77 -4.30
CA ILE A 39 -7.56 2.67 -3.34
C ILE A 39 -7.49 1.34 -4.10
N GLU A 40 -8.40 1.10 -5.04
CA GLU A 40 -8.41 -0.11 -5.87
C GLU A 40 -7.13 -0.26 -6.71
N LEU A 41 -6.63 0.84 -7.28
CA LEU A 41 -5.38 0.84 -8.04
C LEU A 41 -4.17 0.49 -7.16
N LEU A 42 -4.10 1.04 -5.94
CA LEU A 42 -3.05 0.72 -4.98
C LEU A 42 -3.12 -0.74 -4.51
N GLU A 43 -4.33 -1.26 -4.30
CA GLU A 43 -4.54 -2.66 -3.93
C GLU A 43 -4.07 -3.61 -5.04
N LYS A 44 -4.50 -3.37 -6.29
CA LYS A 44 -4.07 -4.14 -7.46
C LYS A 44 -2.57 -4.07 -7.70
N ALA A 45 -1.95 -2.91 -7.45
CA ALA A 45 -0.49 -2.75 -7.51
C ALA A 45 0.24 -3.48 -6.37
N GLY A 46 -0.47 -3.95 -5.33
CA GLY A 46 0.11 -4.68 -4.21
C GLY A 46 0.68 -3.78 -3.10
N VAL A 47 0.40 -2.48 -3.12
CA VAL A 47 0.97 -1.50 -2.18
C VAL A 47 0.64 -1.84 -0.73
N PHE A 48 -0.57 -2.31 -0.44
CA PHE A 48 -0.98 -2.61 0.94
C PHE A 48 -0.25 -3.83 1.54
N ARG A 49 0.40 -4.66 0.71
CA ARG A 49 1.20 -5.81 1.14
C ARG A 49 2.61 -5.42 1.57
N MET A 50 3.08 -4.21 1.26
CA MET A 50 4.49 -3.85 1.44
C MET A 50 4.98 -3.80 2.89
N ALA A 51 4.07 -3.57 3.83
CA ALA A 51 4.36 -3.48 5.27
C ALA A 51 3.91 -4.70 6.07
N VAL A 52 3.25 -5.65 5.41
CA VAL A 52 2.70 -6.85 6.03
C VAL A 52 3.82 -7.89 6.16
N PRO A 53 3.93 -8.61 7.29
CA PRO A 53 4.92 -9.67 7.47
C PRO A 53 4.82 -10.77 6.40
N ARG A 54 5.97 -11.32 5.97
CA ARG A 54 6.00 -12.38 4.94
C ARG A 54 5.19 -13.62 5.29
N ARG A 55 5.16 -14.03 6.56
CA ARG A 55 4.36 -15.18 7.04
C ARG A 55 2.85 -15.02 6.83
N LEU A 56 2.39 -13.79 6.60
CA LEU A 56 1.00 -13.44 6.32
C LEU A 56 0.76 -13.14 4.82
N GLY A 57 1.75 -13.41 3.96
CA GLY A 57 1.66 -13.16 2.52
C GLY A 57 2.05 -11.74 2.09
N GLY A 58 2.65 -10.95 2.97
CA GLY A 58 3.19 -9.62 2.63
C GLY A 58 4.62 -9.63 2.10
N LEU A 59 5.16 -8.44 1.83
CA LEU A 59 6.54 -8.27 1.33
C LEU A 59 7.56 -7.93 2.44
N ASP A 60 7.07 -7.44 3.58
CA ASP A 60 7.89 -7.04 4.74
C ASP A 60 9.08 -6.12 4.37
N LEU A 61 8.81 -5.09 3.55
CA LEU A 61 9.83 -4.18 3.06
C LEU A 61 10.39 -3.30 4.19
N GLY A 62 11.67 -2.96 4.10
CA GLY A 62 12.34 -2.00 4.98
C GLY A 62 11.78 -0.58 4.84
N VAL A 63 12.02 0.28 5.83
CA VAL A 63 11.51 1.67 5.85
C VAL A 63 11.98 2.46 4.62
N ALA A 64 13.25 2.29 4.22
CA ALA A 64 13.80 2.98 3.05
C ALA A 64 13.11 2.57 1.75
N GLU A 65 12.71 1.30 1.62
CA GLU A 65 12.04 0.76 0.44
C GLU A 65 10.59 1.25 0.38
N GLN A 66 9.89 1.20 1.51
CA GLN A 66 8.54 1.76 1.63
C GLN A 66 8.50 3.25 1.32
N SER A 67 9.49 4.03 1.80
CA SER A 67 9.58 5.45 1.50
C SER A 67 9.70 5.71 0.00
N LYS A 68 10.44 4.89 -0.75
CA LYS A 68 10.55 5.05 -2.22
C LYS A 68 9.19 4.86 -2.89
N VAL A 69 8.44 3.82 -2.49
CA VAL A 69 7.10 3.54 -3.02
C VAL A 69 6.13 4.68 -2.69
N ILE A 70 6.11 5.14 -1.43
CA ILE A 70 5.25 6.25 -0.99
C ILE A 70 5.59 7.54 -1.75
N SER A 71 6.87 7.86 -1.92
CA SER A 71 7.29 9.02 -2.70
C SER A 71 6.84 8.95 -4.15
N GLU A 72 6.86 7.76 -4.77
CA GLU A 72 6.37 7.61 -6.15
C GLU A 72 4.86 7.82 -6.25
N ILE A 73 4.08 7.24 -5.32
CA ILE A 73 2.62 7.48 -5.23
C ILE A 73 2.33 8.98 -5.06
N ALA A 74 3.09 9.66 -4.20
CA ALA A 74 2.92 11.09 -3.92
C ALA A 74 3.21 11.99 -5.14
N ARG A 75 4.02 11.53 -6.12
CA ARG A 75 4.20 12.23 -7.41
C ARG A 75 2.93 12.23 -8.27
N GLY A 76 2.06 11.26 -8.08
CA GLY A 76 0.71 11.23 -8.65
C GLY A 76 -0.19 12.22 -7.92
N TRP A 77 -0.43 11.98 -6.64
CA TRP A 77 -1.20 12.88 -5.79
C TRP A 77 -0.80 12.75 -4.30
N PRO A 78 -0.39 13.85 -3.63
CA PRO A 78 0.15 13.80 -2.27
C PRO A 78 -0.77 13.17 -1.22
N SER A 79 -2.08 13.42 -1.29
CA SER A 79 -3.04 12.90 -0.32
C SER A 79 -3.14 11.37 -0.34
N THR A 80 -3.03 10.74 -1.53
CA THR A 80 -2.95 9.27 -1.64
C THR A 80 -1.61 8.73 -1.11
N GLY A 81 -0.52 9.46 -1.32
CA GLY A 81 0.78 9.14 -0.70
C GLY A 81 0.73 9.17 0.83
N TRP A 82 0.12 10.21 1.40
CA TRP A 82 -0.11 10.33 2.85
C TRP A 82 -0.97 9.18 3.39
N LEU A 83 -2.10 8.86 2.74
CA LEU A 83 -2.94 7.73 3.13
C LEU A 83 -2.14 6.41 3.15
N THR A 84 -1.31 6.19 2.14
CA THR A 84 -0.45 5.00 2.06
C THR A 84 0.54 4.94 3.23
N MET A 85 1.16 6.07 3.58
CA MET A 85 2.03 6.16 4.74
C MET A 85 1.28 5.79 6.04
N VAL A 86 0.07 6.33 6.25
CA VAL A 86 -0.76 6.02 7.43
C VAL A 86 -1.05 4.52 7.52
N TRP A 87 -1.42 3.89 6.41
CA TRP A 87 -1.63 2.44 6.35
C TRP A 87 -0.39 1.67 6.77
N VAL A 88 0.75 1.98 6.16
CA VAL A 88 2.02 1.26 6.37
C VAL A 88 2.48 1.35 7.82
N THR A 89 2.40 2.53 8.42
CA THR A 89 2.75 2.71 9.83
C THR A 89 1.81 1.93 10.74
N SER A 90 0.51 1.90 10.41
CA SER A 90 -0.48 1.14 11.16
C SER A 90 -0.27 -0.37 11.04
N ALA A 91 0.02 -0.87 9.84
CA ALA A 91 0.30 -2.28 9.59
C ALA A 91 1.58 -2.74 10.33
N ARG A 92 2.61 -1.90 10.38
CA ARG A 92 3.81 -2.18 11.19
C ARG A 92 3.52 -2.16 12.69
N ALA A 93 2.79 -1.16 13.17
CA ALA A 93 2.40 -1.08 14.57
C ALA A 93 1.55 -2.29 14.99
N ALA A 94 0.68 -2.77 14.08
CA ALA A 94 -0.09 -3.97 14.30
C ALA A 94 0.80 -5.21 14.53
N GLY A 95 1.98 -5.23 13.90
CA GLY A 95 3.03 -6.21 14.13
C GLY A 95 3.59 -6.24 15.56
N LEU A 96 3.36 -5.22 16.39
CA LEU A 96 3.84 -5.15 17.78
C LEU A 96 2.87 -5.78 18.79
N TYR A 97 1.63 -6.06 18.40
CA TYR A 97 0.66 -6.69 19.30
C TYR A 97 0.88 -8.21 19.42
N SER A 98 0.15 -8.82 20.36
CA SER A 98 0.14 -10.28 20.55
C SER A 98 -0.30 -11.02 19.29
N ASP A 99 0.09 -12.30 19.15
CA ASP A 99 -0.31 -13.12 18.00
C ASP A 99 -1.82 -13.19 17.80
N ARG A 100 -2.58 -13.28 18.89
CA ARG A 100 -4.04 -13.25 18.85
C ARG A 100 -4.58 -11.96 18.23
N ALA A 101 -4.09 -10.80 18.66
CA ALA A 101 -4.53 -9.51 18.11
C ALA A 101 -4.14 -9.35 16.63
N ARG A 102 -2.97 -9.88 16.24
CA ARG A 102 -2.55 -9.93 14.84
C ARG A 102 -3.45 -10.82 13.99
N GLU A 103 -3.86 -11.98 14.51
CA GLU A 103 -4.75 -12.91 13.81
C GLU A 103 -6.18 -12.37 13.72
N GLU A 104 -6.70 -11.73 14.77
CA GLU A 104 -7.99 -11.04 14.72
C GLU A 104 -7.98 -9.89 13.69
N ALA A 105 -6.89 -9.12 13.60
CA ALA A 105 -6.78 -7.98 12.68
C ALA A 105 -6.52 -8.37 11.21
N PHE A 106 -5.69 -9.37 10.95
CA PHE A 106 -5.24 -9.75 9.60
C PHE A 106 -5.76 -11.11 9.10
N GLY A 107 -6.38 -11.91 9.97
CA GLY A 107 -6.85 -13.27 9.63
C GLY A 107 -7.94 -13.28 8.57
N SER A 108 -8.85 -12.30 8.58
CA SER A 108 -9.85 -12.10 7.53
C SER A 108 -9.25 -11.51 6.24
N TRP A 109 -8.20 -10.69 6.39
CA TRP A 109 -7.47 -10.05 5.29
C TRP A 109 -6.75 -11.07 4.38
N LYS A 110 -6.33 -12.21 4.95
CA LYS A 110 -5.82 -13.37 4.19
C LYS A 110 -6.80 -13.83 3.11
N SER A 111 -8.10 -13.77 3.37
CA SER A 111 -9.13 -14.23 2.42
C SER A 111 -9.41 -13.22 1.32
N SER A 112 -9.28 -11.92 1.58
CA SER A 112 -9.59 -10.87 0.60
C SER A 112 -8.45 -10.62 -0.40
N ILE A 113 -7.18 -10.71 0.02
CA ILE A 113 -6.02 -10.50 -0.88
C ILE A 113 -5.60 -11.77 -1.64
N MET A 114 -5.85 -12.98 -1.11
CA MET A 114 -5.55 -14.23 -1.81
C MET A 114 -6.65 -14.66 -2.80
N ALA A 115 -7.78 -13.95 -2.83
CA ALA A 115 -8.92 -14.21 -3.71
C ALA A 115 -8.92 -13.39 -5.01
N ALA A 116 -7.84 -12.64 -5.28
CA ALA A 116 -7.63 -11.89 -6.52
C ALA A 116 -6.49 -12.48 -7.35
#